data_AF-A0A2M8EZX0-F1
#
_entry.id   AF-A0A2M8EZX0-F1
#
_cell.length_a   1.000
_cell.length_b   1.000
_cell.length_c   1.000
_cell.angle_alpha   90.00
_cell.angle_beta   90.00
_cell.angle_gamma   90.00
#
_symmetry.space_group_name_H-M   'P 1'
#
loop_
_entity.id
_entity.type
_entity.pdbx_description
1 polymer ?
#
loop_
_entity_poly.entity_id
_entity_poly.type
_entity_poly.pdbx_seq_one_letter_code
_entity_poly.pdbx_strand_id
1 'polypeptide(L)'
;LMAADILIYKASLVPVGIDQEPHLEVTREVARKMNQLYGTDFPEPVRFATKGEYIPSLTGTGKMAKTIEGSYINLTDSKEEIRKKVRSIPTATVSGGEMTPGVKTLFAFAELFIPNEVKGFKKSYQDQSLQFVSLKDAIAEVIHKELKPFQERRKKIEADPKYVDQVIKDGAARARKIARETVHEVKQKMGLL
;
A
#
# COMPACT_ATOMS: atom_id res chain seq x y z
N LEU A 1 13.66 8.68 -14.87
CA LEU A 1 12.53 9.51 -14.41
C LEU A 1 12.45 9.52 -12.88
N MET A 2 12.23 8.37 -12.22
CA MET A 2 12.14 8.26 -10.76
C MET A 2 13.24 8.97 -9.96
N ALA A 3 14.51 8.85 -10.37
CA ALA A 3 15.60 9.55 -9.69
C ALA A 3 15.43 11.08 -9.70
N ALA A 4 14.96 11.65 -10.81
CA ALA A 4 14.65 13.07 -10.89
C ALA A 4 13.47 13.43 -9.98
N ASP A 5 12.41 12.61 -9.95
CA ASP A 5 11.24 12.83 -9.09
C ASP A 5 11.58 12.80 -7.59
N ILE A 6 12.62 12.06 -7.19
CA ILE A 6 13.09 11.99 -5.80
C ILE A 6 14.02 13.16 -5.48
N LEU A 7 15.06 13.35 -6.31
CA LEU A 7 16.12 14.31 -6.04
C LEU A 7 15.69 15.77 -6.22
N ILE A 8 14.72 16.05 -7.09
CA ILE A 8 14.18 17.40 -7.28
C ILE A 8 13.52 17.97 -6.02
N TYR A 9 13.13 17.11 -5.08
CA TYR A 9 12.61 17.49 -3.77
C TYR A 9 13.60 17.21 -2.63
N LYS A 10 14.85 16.83 -2.94
CA LYS A 10 15.88 16.42 -1.98
C LYS A 10 15.33 15.45 -0.92
N ALA A 11 14.57 14.45 -1.35
CA ALA A 11 13.96 13.49 -0.44
C ALA A 11 15.00 12.49 0.09
N SER A 12 15.09 12.35 1.42
CA SER A 12 16.00 11.40 2.08
C SER A 12 15.36 10.05 2.42
N LEU A 13 14.03 10.00 2.51
CA LEU A 13 13.26 8.80 2.85
C LEU A 13 12.16 8.59 1.82
N VAL A 14 12.12 7.41 1.21
CA VAL A 14 11.19 7.11 0.12
C VAL A 14 10.45 5.80 0.42
N PRO A 15 9.12 5.83 0.68
CA PRO A 15 8.34 4.62 0.91
C PRO A 15 8.11 3.88 -0.40
N VAL A 16 8.79 2.74 -0.58
CA VAL A 16 8.63 1.88 -1.74
C VAL A 16 8.68 0.40 -1.34
N GLY A 17 8.06 -0.46 -2.14
CA GLY A 17 8.17 -1.91 -2.00
C GLY A 17 9.61 -2.38 -2.18
N ILE A 18 9.93 -3.57 -1.65
CA ILE A 18 11.28 -4.15 -1.73
C ILE A 18 11.74 -4.35 -3.18
N ASP A 19 10.80 -4.57 -4.09
CA ASP A 19 11.00 -4.69 -5.53
C ASP A 19 11.49 -3.40 -6.20
N GLN A 20 11.36 -2.25 -5.54
CA GLN A 20 11.81 -0.95 -6.04
C GLN A 20 13.19 -0.54 -5.50
N GLU A 21 13.82 -1.33 -4.64
CA GLU A 21 15.16 -1.06 -4.10
C GLU A 21 16.21 -0.82 -5.22
N PRO A 22 16.22 -1.57 -6.34
CA PRO A 22 17.15 -1.30 -7.43
C PRO A 22 17.01 0.10 -8.03
N HIS A 23 15.79 0.65 -8.09
CA HIS A 23 15.57 2.01 -8.57
C HIS A 23 16.05 3.08 -7.57
N LEU A 24 15.98 2.78 -6.27
CA LEU A 24 16.60 3.63 -5.24
C LEU A 24 18.12 3.60 -5.32
N GLU A 25 18.74 2.46 -5.61
CA GLU A 25 20.19 2.38 -5.83
C GLU A 25 20.61 3.27 -7.01
N VAL A 26 19.92 3.18 -8.15
CA VAL A 26 20.19 4.06 -9.31
C VAL A 26 20.04 5.54 -8.91
N THR A 27 19.05 5.87 -8.08
CA THR A 27 18.86 7.24 -7.60
C THR A 27 20.02 7.69 -6.71
N ARG A 28 20.53 6.83 -5.81
CA ARG A 28 21.70 7.10 -4.97
C ARG A 28 22.97 7.26 -5.81
N GLU A 29 23.18 6.43 -6.83
CA GLU A 29 24.29 6.59 -7.77
C GLU A 29 24.24 7.93 -8.51
N VAL A 30 23.06 8.34 -8.99
CA VAL A 30 22.87 9.64 -9.65
C VAL A 30 23.18 10.77 -8.67
N ALA A 31 22.68 10.71 -7.43
CA ALA A 31 22.98 11.70 -6.39
C ALA A 31 24.49 11.82 -6.15
N ARG A 32 25.18 10.70 -5.90
CA ARG A 32 26.64 10.66 -5.70
C ARG A 32 27.40 11.28 -6.87
N LYS A 33 27.06 10.91 -8.12
CA LYS A 33 27.72 11.46 -9.31
C LYS A 33 27.48 12.96 -9.47
N MET A 34 26.27 13.43 -9.26
CA MET A 34 25.96 14.85 -9.34
C MET A 34 26.69 15.64 -8.25
N ASN A 35 26.79 15.09 -7.04
CA ASN A 35 27.51 15.71 -5.94
C ASN A 35 29.02 15.78 -6.25
N GLN A 36 29.59 14.70 -6.79
CA GLN A 36 31.02 14.63 -7.14
C GLN A 36 31.39 15.53 -8.32
N LEU A 37 30.61 15.53 -9.40
CA LEU A 37 30.96 16.22 -10.65
C LEU A 37 30.67 17.72 -10.59
N TYR A 38 29.59 18.12 -9.92
CA TYR A 38 29.08 19.49 -9.95
C TYR A 38 28.99 20.14 -8.56
N GLY A 39 29.37 19.43 -7.50
CA GLY A 39 29.25 19.98 -6.13
C GLY A 39 27.81 20.18 -5.69
N THR A 40 26.85 19.45 -6.27
CA THR A 40 25.46 19.42 -5.75
C THR A 40 25.42 18.80 -4.35
N ASP A 41 24.32 18.99 -3.64
CA ASP A 41 24.12 18.57 -2.25
C ASP A 41 22.95 17.57 -2.11
N PHE A 42 22.75 16.74 -3.13
CA PHE A 42 21.66 15.78 -3.12
C PHE A 42 21.83 14.74 -2.01
N PRO A 43 20.77 14.44 -1.24
CA PRO A 43 20.81 13.33 -0.30
C PRO A 43 20.83 11.99 -1.05
N GLU A 44 21.35 10.96 -0.39
CA GLU A 44 21.18 9.58 -0.83
C GLU A 44 19.89 9.01 -0.22
N PRO A 45 18.81 8.85 -0.99
CA PRO A 45 17.52 8.40 -0.46
C PRO A 45 17.58 6.97 0.06
N VAL A 46 17.00 6.74 1.24
CA VAL A 46 16.87 5.44 1.88
C VAL A 46 15.43 4.93 1.77
N ARG A 47 15.28 3.62 1.58
CA ARG A 47 13.97 2.97 1.61
C ARG A 47 13.32 3.14 2.98
N PHE A 48 12.13 3.72 2.99
CA PHE A 48 11.31 3.80 4.20
C PHE A 48 10.31 2.63 4.23
N ALA A 49 10.71 1.54 4.88
CA ALA A 49 9.89 0.35 5.00
C ALA A 49 8.77 0.55 6.04
N THR A 50 7.52 0.33 5.65
CA THR A 50 6.35 0.46 6.54
C THR A 50 5.77 -0.91 6.86
N LYS A 51 5.28 -1.15 8.08
CA LYS A 51 4.57 -2.40 8.38
C LYS A 51 3.35 -2.55 7.45
N GLY A 52 3.14 -3.74 6.89
CA GLY A 52 2.02 -4.02 5.97
C GLY A 52 2.35 -3.92 4.48
N GLU A 53 3.63 -4.00 4.07
CA GLU A 53 4.04 -3.95 2.63
C GLU A 53 3.47 -5.09 1.77
N TYR A 54 2.96 -6.14 2.40
CA TYR A 54 2.44 -7.32 1.73
C TYR A 54 1.04 -7.66 2.23
N ILE A 55 0.07 -7.63 1.32
CA ILE A 55 -1.27 -8.15 1.56
C ILE A 55 -1.51 -9.28 0.55
N PRO A 56 -1.82 -10.51 1.02
CA PRO A 56 -2.02 -11.64 0.13
C PRO A 56 -3.28 -11.45 -0.73
N SER A 57 -3.24 -12.01 -1.93
CA SER A 57 -4.41 -12.11 -2.81
C SER A 57 -5.52 -12.93 -2.15
N LEU A 58 -6.77 -12.49 -2.31
CA LEU A 58 -7.94 -13.28 -1.92
C LEU A 58 -8.05 -14.64 -2.65
N THR A 59 -7.38 -14.80 -3.80
CA THR A 59 -7.32 -16.09 -4.52
C THR A 59 -6.45 -17.13 -3.81
N GLY A 60 -5.70 -16.73 -2.77
CA GLY A 60 -4.78 -17.59 -2.03
C GLY A 60 -3.37 -17.64 -2.59
N THR A 61 -3.11 -17.04 -3.77
CA THR A 61 -1.81 -17.05 -4.44
C THR A 61 -1.41 -15.66 -4.90
N GLY A 62 -0.16 -15.27 -4.62
CA GLY A 62 0.38 -13.95 -5.00
C GLY A 62 -0.16 -12.79 -4.15
N LYS A 63 -0.01 -11.58 -4.69
CA LYS A 63 -0.42 -10.30 -4.09
C LYS A 63 -1.77 -9.85 -4.65
N MET A 64 -2.50 -9.04 -3.90
CA MET A 64 -3.66 -8.31 -4.45
C MET A 64 -3.24 -7.51 -5.69
N ALA A 65 -4.01 -7.62 -6.76
CA ALA A 65 -3.79 -6.84 -7.97
C ALA A 65 -5.11 -6.53 -8.66
N LYS A 66 -5.36 -5.28 -9.03
CA LYS A 66 -6.58 -4.88 -9.75
C LYS A 66 -6.76 -5.66 -11.06
N THR A 67 -5.67 -6.07 -11.68
CA THR A 67 -5.64 -6.85 -12.93
C THR A 67 -6.02 -8.32 -12.76
N ILE A 68 -5.99 -8.85 -11.53
CA ILE A 68 -6.39 -10.21 -11.21
C ILE A 68 -7.77 -10.13 -10.57
N GLU A 69 -8.80 -10.50 -11.33
CA GLU A 69 -10.18 -10.46 -10.85
C GLU A 69 -10.35 -11.31 -9.59
N GLY A 70 -11.14 -10.80 -8.64
CA GLY A 70 -11.40 -11.48 -7.37
C GLY A 70 -10.22 -11.49 -6.39
N SER A 71 -9.03 -10.97 -6.74
CA SER A 71 -7.86 -10.97 -5.85
C SER A 71 -7.88 -9.87 -4.78
N TYR A 72 -8.76 -8.87 -4.90
CA TYR A 72 -8.68 -7.61 -4.16
C TYR A 72 -10.04 -7.10 -3.65
N ILE A 73 -10.00 -6.28 -2.61
CA ILE A 73 -11.12 -5.51 -2.06
C ILE A 73 -10.86 -4.03 -2.37
N ASN A 74 -11.82 -3.32 -2.95
CA ASN A 74 -11.71 -1.87 -3.14
C ASN A 74 -12.08 -1.14 -1.85
N LEU A 75 -11.47 0.03 -1.65
CA LEU A 75 -11.85 0.94 -0.55
C LEU A 75 -13.30 1.44 -0.66
N THR A 76 -13.90 1.32 -1.84
CA THR A 76 -15.27 1.72 -2.15
C THR A 76 -16.27 0.56 -2.17
N ASP A 77 -15.82 -0.67 -1.96
CA ASP A 77 -16.72 -1.83 -1.98
C ASP A 77 -17.76 -1.70 -0.85
N SER A 78 -19.00 -2.05 -1.17
CA SER A 78 -20.10 -2.17 -0.21
C SER A 78 -19.87 -3.35 0.75
N LYS A 79 -20.62 -3.37 1.85
CA LYS A 79 -20.61 -4.49 2.80
C LYS A 79 -20.86 -5.84 2.12
N GLU A 80 -21.79 -5.88 1.18
CA GLU A 80 -22.16 -7.09 0.45
C GLU A 80 -21.04 -7.56 -0.50
N GLU A 81 -20.41 -6.63 -1.22
CA GLU A 81 -19.27 -6.93 -2.09
C GLU A 81 -18.06 -7.43 -1.29
N ILE A 82 -17.72 -6.76 -0.18
CA ILE A 82 -16.66 -7.20 0.74
C ILE A 82 -16.95 -8.62 1.22
N ARG A 83 -18.18 -8.87 1.71
CA ARG A 83 -18.57 -10.19 2.20
C ARG A 83 -18.48 -11.25 1.10
N LYS A 84 -18.96 -10.96 -0.12
CA LYS A 84 -18.89 -11.86 -1.27
C LYS A 84 -17.43 -12.21 -1.62
N LYS A 85 -16.55 -11.21 -1.68
CA LYS A 85 -15.12 -11.37 -2.02
C LYS A 85 -14.33 -12.12 -0.95
N VAL A 86 -14.57 -11.85 0.33
CA VAL A 86 -13.93 -12.61 1.43
C VAL A 86 -14.45 -14.05 1.45
N ARG A 87 -15.73 -14.27 1.15
CA ARG A 87 -16.31 -15.62 1.08
C ARG A 87 -15.73 -16.46 -0.06
N SER A 88 -15.33 -15.84 -1.18
CA SER A 88 -14.72 -16.54 -2.31
C SER A 88 -13.28 -16.99 -2.07
N ILE A 89 -12.63 -16.60 -0.96
CA ILE A 89 -11.29 -17.10 -0.63
C ILE A 89 -11.30 -18.64 -0.59
N PRO A 90 -10.45 -19.34 -1.36
CA PRO A 90 -10.43 -20.79 -1.35
C PRO A 90 -10.13 -21.35 0.04
N THR A 91 -10.96 -22.29 0.52
CA THR A 91 -10.78 -22.96 1.81
C THR A 91 -10.86 -24.48 1.63
N ALA A 92 -10.31 -25.23 2.58
CA ALA A 92 -10.46 -26.68 2.61
C ALA A 92 -11.90 -27.07 3.01
N THR A 93 -12.30 -28.30 2.65
CA THR A 93 -13.61 -28.87 3.03
C THR A 93 -13.71 -29.14 4.53
N VAL A 94 -12.59 -29.49 5.16
CA VAL A 94 -12.47 -29.74 6.59
C VAL A 94 -11.40 -28.84 7.19
N SER A 95 -11.62 -28.39 8.44
CA SER A 95 -10.58 -27.70 9.21
C SER A 95 -9.58 -28.69 9.79
N GLY A 96 -8.32 -28.27 9.89
CA GLY A 96 -7.21 -29.08 10.42
C GLY A 96 -6.19 -29.47 9.35
N GLY A 97 -5.07 -30.05 9.80
CA GLY A 97 -3.96 -30.43 8.92
C GLY A 97 -3.18 -29.23 8.37
N GLU A 98 -2.40 -29.46 7.32
CA GLU A 98 -1.61 -28.41 6.68
C GLU A 98 -2.52 -27.35 6.04
N MET A 99 -2.27 -26.08 6.35
CA MET A 99 -3.04 -24.98 5.78
C MET A 99 -2.75 -24.83 4.28
N THR A 100 -3.81 -24.93 3.47
CA THR A 100 -3.74 -24.58 2.04
C THR A 100 -3.41 -23.09 1.87
N PRO A 101 -2.92 -22.65 0.70
CA PRO A 101 -2.59 -21.23 0.47
C PRO A 101 -3.75 -20.26 0.76
N GLY A 102 -4.99 -20.65 0.45
CA GLY A 102 -6.17 -19.85 0.75
C GLY A 102 -6.51 -19.79 2.25
N VAL A 103 -6.28 -20.88 3.00
CA VAL A 103 -6.42 -20.86 4.47
C VAL A 103 -5.35 -19.98 5.12
N LYS A 104 -4.09 -20.06 4.65
CA LYS A 104 -3.00 -19.16 5.08
C LYS A 104 -3.36 -17.69 4.84
N THR A 105 -3.94 -17.40 3.67
CA THR A 105 -4.46 -16.07 3.33
C THR A 105 -5.53 -15.64 4.32
N LEU A 106 -6.53 -16.47 4.59
CA LEU A 106 -7.61 -16.14 5.53
C LEU A 106 -7.09 -15.82 6.94
N PHE A 107 -6.11 -16.58 7.43
CA PHE A 107 -5.48 -16.30 8.72
C PHE A 107 -4.59 -15.04 8.71
N ALA A 108 -3.92 -14.73 7.59
CA ALA A 108 -3.20 -13.47 7.46
C ALA A 108 -4.15 -12.26 7.55
N PHE A 109 -5.34 -12.34 6.94
CA PHE A 109 -6.38 -11.32 7.11
C PHE A 109 -6.91 -11.27 8.53
N ALA A 110 -7.10 -12.42 9.17
CA ALA A 110 -7.53 -12.48 10.56
C ALA A 110 -6.53 -11.80 11.50
N GLU A 111 -5.23 -11.99 11.28
CA GLU A 111 -4.16 -11.31 12.03
C GLU A 111 -4.17 -9.79 11.83
N LEU A 112 -4.55 -9.33 10.63
CA LEU A 112 -4.61 -7.90 10.32
C LEU A 112 -5.87 -7.22 10.90
N PHE A 113 -7.03 -7.83 10.72
CA PHE A 113 -8.32 -7.18 11.03
C PHE A 113 -8.95 -7.62 12.36
N ILE A 114 -8.68 -8.85 12.83
CA ILE A 114 -9.22 -9.38 14.09
C ILE A 114 -8.12 -10.00 14.98
N PRO A 115 -7.04 -9.27 15.29
CA PRO A 115 -5.87 -9.80 16.00
C PRO A 115 -6.19 -10.36 17.40
N ASN A 116 -7.26 -9.90 18.03
CA ASN A 116 -7.69 -10.38 19.35
C ASN A 116 -8.43 -11.73 19.28
N GLU A 117 -9.12 -12.00 18.17
CA GLU A 117 -9.95 -13.19 17.99
C GLU A 117 -9.23 -14.30 17.23
N VAL A 118 -8.20 -13.96 16.44
CA VAL A 118 -7.49 -14.91 15.57
C VAL A 118 -6.92 -16.11 16.32
N LYS A 119 -6.52 -15.95 17.58
CA LYS A 119 -6.04 -17.06 18.43
C LYS A 119 -7.12 -18.12 18.66
N GLY A 120 -8.35 -17.69 18.91
CA GLY A 120 -9.49 -18.60 19.07
C GLY A 120 -9.77 -19.37 17.78
N PHE A 121 -9.78 -18.67 16.65
CA PHE A 121 -9.98 -19.30 15.34
C PHE A 121 -8.86 -20.28 14.96
N LYS A 122 -7.60 -19.99 15.30
CA LYS A 122 -6.48 -20.91 15.10
C LYS A 122 -6.63 -22.17 15.95
N LYS A 123 -7.09 -22.05 17.19
CA LYS A 123 -7.39 -23.20 18.06
C LYS A 123 -8.52 -24.05 17.47
N SER A 124 -9.63 -23.44 17.09
CA SER A 124 -10.74 -24.17 16.44
C SER A 124 -10.32 -24.85 15.13
N TYR A 125 -9.35 -24.28 14.40
CA TYR A 125 -8.79 -24.91 13.21
C TYR A 125 -8.04 -26.21 13.55
N GLN A 126 -7.22 -26.17 14.60
CA GLN A 126 -6.47 -27.34 15.08
C GLN A 126 -7.40 -28.43 15.62
N ASP A 127 -8.44 -28.02 16.36
CA ASP A 127 -9.44 -28.90 16.96
C ASP A 127 -10.49 -29.39 15.94
N GLN A 128 -10.31 -29.10 14.65
CA GLN A 128 -11.20 -29.46 13.54
C GLN A 128 -12.66 -29.01 13.71
N SER A 129 -12.91 -28.00 14.54
CA SER A 129 -14.25 -27.46 14.86
C SER A 129 -14.53 -26.12 14.17
N LEU A 130 -13.56 -25.59 13.41
CA LEU A 130 -13.68 -24.29 12.77
C LEU A 130 -14.69 -24.32 11.62
N GLN A 131 -15.66 -23.41 11.70
CA GLN A 131 -16.50 -23.06 10.55
C GLN A 131 -15.83 -21.92 9.76
N PHE A 132 -15.30 -22.19 8.58
CA PHE A 132 -14.65 -21.14 7.76
C PHE A 132 -15.57 -19.96 7.45
N VAL A 133 -16.88 -20.19 7.36
CA VAL A 133 -17.88 -19.14 7.12
C VAL A 133 -17.89 -18.11 8.26
N SER A 134 -17.79 -18.54 9.52
CA SER A 134 -17.81 -17.61 10.65
C SER A 134 -16.55 -16.74 10.68
N LEU A 135 -15.38 -17.33 10.41
CA LEU A 135 -14.12 -16.58 10.27
C LEU A 135 -14.19 -15.57 9.11
N LYS A 136 -14.68 -15.99 7.94
CA LYS A 136 -14.85 -15.12 6.76
C LYS A 136 -15.80 -13.96 7.03
N ASP A 137 -16.93 -14.21 7.68
CA ASP A 137 -17.91 -13.17 8.01
C ASP A 137 -17.37 -12.20 9.06
N ALA A 138 -16.63 -12.68 10.08
CA ALA A 138 -15.98 -11.83 11.08
C ALA A 138 -14.96 -10.87 10.44
N ILE A 139 -14.11 -11.38 9.55
CA ILE A 139 -13.15 -10.57 8.79
C ILE A 139 -13.88 -9.53 7.93
N ALA A 140 -14.90 -9.94 7.17
CA ALA A 140 -15.64 -9.04 6.29
C ALA A 140 -16.33 -7.90 7.06
N GLU A 141 -16.87 -8.19 8.25
CA GLU A 141 -17.52 -7.17 9.09
C GLU A 141 -16.53 -6.11 9.56
N VAL A 142 -15.34 -6.51 10.02
CA VAL A 142 -14.34 -5.55 10.50
C VAL A 142 -13.76 -4.73 9.35
N ILE A 143 -13.47 -5.34 8.19
CA ILE A 143 -13.05 -4.60 6.99
C ILE A 143 -14.09 -3.53 6.63
N HIS A 144 -15.37 -3.89 6.61
CA HIS A 144 -16.42 -2.92 6.31
C HIS A 144 -16.48 -1.80 7.36
N LYS A 145 -16.38 -2.13 8.65
CA LYS A 145 -16.40 -1.15 9.75
C LYS A 145 -15.25 -0.15 9.65
N GLU A 146 -14.05 -0.60 9.27
CA GLU A 146 -12.89 0.26 9.07
C GLU A 146 -13.02 1.14 7.81
N LEU A 147 -13.59 0.61 6.73
CA LEU A 147 -13.77 1.35 5.48
C LEU A 147 -14.92 2.36 5.55
N LYS A 148 -15.95 2.12 6.36
CA LYS A 148 -17.13 2.99 6.48
C LYS A 148 -16.79 4.49 6.71
N PRO A 149 -15.97 4.88 7.71
CA PRO A 149 -15.60 6.29 7.90
C PRO A 149 -14.82 6.87 6.72
N PHE A 150 -13.99 6.07 6.06
CA PHE A 150 -13.28 6.48 4.84
C PHE A 150 -14.28 6.75 3.69
N GLN A 151 -15.24 5.86 3.48
CA GLN A 151 -16.26 5.98 2.45
C GLN A 151 -17.18 7.18 2.67
N GLU A 152 -17.56 7.45 3.92
CA GLU A 152 -18.33 8.65 4.29
C GLU A 152 -17.55 9.93 4.01
N ARG A 153 -16.27 9.98 4.37
CA ARG A 153 -15.39 11.12 4.06
C ARG A 153 -15.19 11.30 2.55
N ARG A 154 -15.00 10.20 1.81
CA ARG A 154 -14.88 10.20 0.35
C ARG A 154 -16.13 10.81 -0.29
N LYS A 155 -17.34 10.38 0.11
CA LYS A 155 -18.60 10.93 -0.41
C LYS A 155 -18.73 12.44 -0.21
N LYS A 156 -18.31 12.95 0.96
CA LYS A 156 -18.28 14.41 1.23
C LYS A 156 -17.34 15.15 0.29
N ILE A 157 -16.16 14.57 0.01
CA ILE A 157 -15.17 15.16 -0.89
C ILE A 157 -15.63 15.08 -2.36
N GLU A 158 -16.24 13.98 -2.77
CA GLU A 158 -16.79 13.81 -4.13
C GLU A 158 -17.92 14.79 -4.44
N ALA A 159 -18.69 15.19 -3.43
CA ALA A 159 -19.71 16.23 -3.55
C ALA A 159 -19.13 17.64 -3.78
N ASP A 160 -17.83 17.84 -3.55
CA ASP A 160 -17.12 19.10 -3.80
C ASP A 160 -15.90 18.90 -4.73
N PRO A 161 -16.11 18.79 -6.05
CA PRO A 161 -15.01 18.68 -7.01
C PRO A 161 -14.04 19.87 -6.96
N LYS A 162 -14.52 21.07 -6.58
CA LYS A 162 -13.68 22.27 -6.51
C LYS A 162 -12.65 22.14 -5.39
N TYR A 163 -13.02 21.54 -4.26
CA TYR A 163 -12.08 21.24 -3.19
C TYR A 163 -10.97 20.29 -3.66
N VAL A 164 -11.29 19.23 -4.42
CA VAL A 164 -10.30 18.30 -4.96
C VAL A 164 -9.31 19.02 -5.88
N ASP A 165 -9.82 19.83 -6.81
CA ASP A 165 -8.98 20.64 -7.70
C ASP A 165 -8.10 21.62 -6.91
N GLN A 166 -8.64 22.24 -5.86
CA GLN A 166 -7.91 23.17 -5.02
C GLN A 166 -6.76 22.47 -4.28
N VAL A 167 -7.01 21.30 -3.68
CA VAL A 167 -5.97 20.51 -2.99
C VAL A 167 -4.85 20.12 -3.95
N ILE A 168 -5.17 19.69 -5.18
CA ILE A 168 -4.19 19.36 -6.20
C ILE A 168 -3.38 20.60 -6.61
N LYS A 169 -4.06 21.73 -6.87
CA LYS A 169 -3.41 23.00 -7.24
C LYS A 169 -2.47 23.49 -6.15
N ASP A 170 -2.89 23.46 -4.89
CA ASP A 170 -2.08 23.88 -3.75
C ASP A 170 -0.87 22.97 -3.54
N GLY A 171 -1.07 21.65 -3.66
CA GLY A 171 0.02 20.68 -3.64
C GLY A 171 1.04 20.94 -4.74
N ALA A 172 0.56 21.13 -5.97
CA ALA A 172 1.41 21.42 -7.13
C ALA A 172 2.15 22.76 -6.99
N ALA A 173 1.53 23.79 -6.43
CA ALA A 173 2.16 25.07 -6.18
C ALA A 173 3.32 24.95 -5.17
N ARG A 174 3.09 24.25 -4.06
CA ARG A 174 4.13 23.98 -3.05
C ARG A 174 5.28 23.16 -3.63
N ALA A 175 4.97 22.07 -4.31
CA ALA A 175 5.97 21.21 -4.95
C ALA A 175 6.79 21.98 -6.00
N ARG A 176 6.12 22.75 -6.86
CA ARG A 176 6.79 23.54 -7.91
C ARG A 176 7.76 24.56 -7.36
N LYS A 177 7.49 25.16 -6.18
CA LYS A 177 8.42 26.07 -5.53
C LYS A 177 9.74 25.37 -5.19
N ILE A 178 9.68 24.24 -4.48
CA ILE A 178 10.85 23.44 -4.10
C ILE A 178 11.61 22.95 -5.34
N ALA A 179 10.87 22.47 -6.34
CA ALA A 179 11.47 21.97 -7.57
C ALA A 179 12.20 23.07 -8.36
N ARG A 180 11.65 24.29 -8.42
CA ARG A 180 12.30 25.43 -9.09
C ARG A 180 13.59 25.83 -8.39
N GLU A 181 13.59 25.88 -7.06
CA GLU A 181 14.78 26.17 -6.25
C GLU A 181 15.88 25.13 -6.53
N THR A 182 15.53 23.85 -6.49
CA THR A 182 16.47 22.75 -6.75
C THR A 182 17.01 22.76 -8.19
N VAL A 183 16.15 22.97 -9.20
CA VAL A 183 16.59 23.04 -10.60
C VAL A 183 17.48 24.27 -10.85
N HIS A 184 17.19 25.40 -10.22
CA HIS A 184 18.03 26.59 -10.34
C HIS A 184 19.43 26.33 -9.78
N GLU A 185 19.52 25.77 -8.57
CA GLU A 185 20.79 25.40 -7.95
C GLU A 185 21.60 24.44 -8.83
N VAL A 186 20.96 23.39 -9.36
CA VAL A 186 21.61 22.42 -10.25
C VAL A 186 22.15 23.10 -11.51
N LYS A 187 21.36 23.98 -12.14
CA LYS A 187 21.79 24.70 -13.35
C LYS A 187 22.99 25.60 -13.07
N GLN A 188 23.01 26.32 -11.95
CA GLN A 188 24.16 27.14 -11.54
C GLN A 188 25.40 26.29 -11.32
N LYS A 189 25.27 25.17 -10.57
CA LYS A 189 26.37 24.24 -10.30
C LYS A 189 26.92 23.55 -11.55
N MET A 190 26.08 23.38 -12.57
CA MET A 190 26.48 22.87 -13.88
C MET A 190 27.03 23.94 -14.85
N GLY A 191 27.01 25.23 -14.47
CA GLY A 191 27.45 26.33 -15.34
C GLY A 191 26.50 26.63 -16.52
N LEU A 192 25.21 26.34 -16.37
CA LEU A 192 24.17 26.59 -17.38
C LEU A 192 23.42 27.93 -17.17
N LEU A 193 23.79 28.67 -16.12
CA LEU A 193 23.27 29.99 -15.74
C LEU A 193 24.41 30.90 -15.31
#